data_AF-A0A849C787-F1
#
_entry.id   AF-A0A849C787-F1
#
_cell.length_a   1.000
_cell.length_b   1.000
_cell.length_c   1.000
_cell.angle_alpha   90.00
_cell.angle_beta   90.00
_cell.angle_gamma   90.00
#
_symmetry.space_group_name_H-M   'P 1'
#
loop_
_entity.id
_entity.type
_entity.pdbx_description
1 polymer ?
#
loop_
_entity_poly.entity_id
_entity_poly.type
_entity_poly.pdbx_seq_one_letter_code
_entity_poly.pdbx_strand_id
1 'polypeptide(L)'
;MSLVLLSKDAVEGPLSVMGASGDIYDIAREVFGSGGAGSELHRCRDRQQRERLYKLFESPITDANAIEWIARAADFGREVVLAAEQRVGSSGAASSSITWPIDLVQRGGALVGVILPAGPGDFSLADASPLTFDRLYSALESPPDAYLRVALLIRACEIVEMLDERVLVYGERFSLAVLIYRGLFLAPDAPPSEDGVWQSSAGIPTDLDPRLRALFDRAFGGPYTRPSAGEWRTGLREVFLTPDGAFYRQDSMVVLDWHTQRFRTTGAAPSGGPVPSAAPVAMEAPVAAETPVAAGTPVAAGTPPPPPATVGTPFAPTPPGRSPATSPAPAGNSGAWLTGILIGVAALVAVVSLVALNMRDTSTTSNVASTTSYSHYSSDTTTSGYVTPTAPPFDWNSLGNAATDKTPFTSDALLPQSFRDSKNVEYTLRAGGPKDCITRDMSENVKNILSQHNCEQMIAGSYVDASDQILVSINVLAFPTTADADSLYETMRGQIQDWAVWCPQDGAGASVCDNYAGYATRSGWGATNYRYVFESTALYINLTQDSDIKDWLDAAASAVVTEAGPENYWQK
;
A
#
# COMPACT_ATOMS: atom_id res chain seq x y z
N MET A 1 8.78 20.35 35.70
CA MET A 1 7.43 20.28 35.11
C MET A 1 6.82 18.98 35.60
N SER A 2 5.89 19.06 36.56
CA SER A 2 5.43 17.90 37.36
C SER A 2 4.57 16.95 36.53
N LEU A 3 5.00 15.69 36.47
CA LEU A 3 4.21 14.57 36.01
C LEU A 3 3.12 14.30 37.06
N VAL A 4 1.89 14.74 36.79
CA VAL A 4 0.72 14.30 37.57
C VAL A 4 0.42 12.88 37.12
N LEU A 5 0.95 11.90 37.86
CA LEU A 5 0.43 10.54 37.87
C LEU A 5 -1.00 10.63 38.39
N LEU A 6 -1.97 10.51 37.49
CA LEU A 6 -3.37 10.32 37.86
C LEU A 6 -3.45 9.03 38.68
N SER A 7 -3.67 9.21 39.98
CA SER A 7 -4.14 8.18 40.91
C SER A 7 -5.33 7.45 40.28
N LYS A 8 -5.26 6.11 40.27
CA LYS A 8 -6.32 5.22 39.74
C LYS A 8 -7.61 5.29 40.56
N ASP A 9 -7.58 5.96 41.71
CA ASP A 9 -8.71 6.13 42.61
C ASP A 9 -9.15 7.61 42.64
N ALA A 10 -10.44 7.84 42.42
CA ALA A 10 -11.23 9.03 42.79
C ALA A 10 -11.57 10.12 41.74
N VAL A 11 -12.13 9.74 40.58
CA VAL A 11 -13.18 10.56 39.92
C VAL A 11 -14.23 9.60 39.34
N GLU A 12 -15.43 9.51 39.92
CA GLU A 12 -16.56 8.69 39.44
C GLU A 12 -17.36 9.34 38.29
N GLY A 13 -16.70 10.10 37.41
CA GLY A 13 -17.33 10.70 36.22
C GLY A 13 -17.13 9.84 34.96
N PRO A 14 -18.04 9.90 33.97
CA PRO A 14 -17.78 9.33 32.65
C PRO A 14 -16.49 9.94 32.07
N LEU A 15 -15.67 9.11 31.43
CA LEU A 15 -14.44 9.58 30.79
C LEU A 15 -14.86 10.21 29.45
N SER A 16 -14.78 11.53 29.32
CA SER A 16 -15.04 12.19 28.03
C SER A 16 -13.72 12.58 27.36
N VAL A 17 -13.63 12.40 26.04
CA VAL A 17 -12.51 12.85 25.22
C VAL A 17 -13.00 13.79 24.12
N MET A 18 -12.18 14.78 23.77
CA MET A 18 -12.43 15.68 22.65
C MET A 18 -11.58 15.23 21.47
N GLY A 19 -12.21 14.98 20.33
CA GLY A 19 -11.50 14.72 19.09
C GLY A 19 -10.98 16.00 18.43
N ALA A 20 -10.06 15.86 17.49
CA ALA A 20 -9.48 16.96 16.71
C ALA A 20 -10.54 17.75 15.92
N SER A 21 -11.69 17.14 15.64
CA SER A 21 -12.83 17.84 15.03
C SER A 21 -13.62 18.76 15.98
N GLY A 22 -13.37 18.70 17.29
CA GLY A 22 -14.14 19.41 18.31
C GLY A 22 -15.39 18.67 18.82
N ASP A 23 -15.64 17.47 18.31
CA ASP A 23 -16.64 16.56 18.85
C ASP A 23 -16.19 15.98 20.20
N ILE A 24 -17.17 15.71 21.06
CA ILE A 24 -16.95 15.14 22.40
C ILE A 24 -17.55 13.73 22.40
N TYR A 25 -16.78 12.79 22.92
CA TYR A 25 -17.14 11.37 22.99
C TYR A 25 -17.14 10.91 24.45
N ASP A 26 -18.24 10.32 24.88
CA ASP A 26 -18.37 9.72 26.20
C ASP A 26 -17.89 8.27 26.15
N ILE A 27 -16.73 8.01 26.74
CA ILE A 27 -16.03 6.72 26.70
C ILE A 27 -16.48 5.82 27.85
N ALA A 28 -16.89 4.60 27.53
CA ALA A 28 -17.12 3.55 28.50
C ALA A 28 -15.79 3.12 29.13
N ARG A 29 -15.76 2.97 30.45
CA ARG A 29 -14.54 2.59 31.19
C ARG A 29 -14.11 1.15 30.91
N GLU A 30 -15.06 0.29 30.57
CA GLU A 30 -14.80 -1.11 30.26
C GLU A 30 -14.08 -1.21 28.91
N VAL A 31 -13.01 -2.02 28.88
CA VAL A 31 -12.32 -2.38 27.65
C VAL A 31 -13.24 -3.33 26.89
N PHE A 32 -13.66 -2.90 25.71
CA PHE A 32 -14.49 -3.69 24.80
C PHE A 32 -13.70 -4.83 24.15
N GLY A 33 -12.41 -4.62 23.87
CA GLY A 33 -11.53 -5.65 23.31
C GLY A 33 -10.13 -5.12 23.01
N SER A 34 -9.26 -6.00 22.50
CA SER A 34 -7.96 -5.59 21.96
C SER A 34 -8.11 -5.07 20.54
N GLY A 35 -7.56 -3.91 20.23
CA GLY A 35 -7.57 -3.31 18.89
C GLY A 35 -6.42 -3.76 17.99
N GLY A 36 -5.64 -4.74 18.44
CA GLY A 36 -4.37 -5.14 17.82
C GLY A 36 -3.24 -4.12 18.06
N ALA A 37 -2.00 -4.53 17.81
CA ALA A 37 -0.80 -3.65 17.85
C ALA A 37 -0.64 -2.81 19.15
N GLY A 38 -0.95 -3.39 20.32
CA GLY A 38 -0.85 -2.67 21.60
C GLY A 38 -1.89 -1.54 21.70
N SER A 39 -3.16 -1.86 21.52
CA SER A 39 -4.25 -0.89 21.70
C SER A 39 -5.48 -1.51 22.34
N GLU A 40 -6.20 -0.70 23.08
CA GLU A 40 -7.47 -1.06 23.72
C GLU A 40 -8.62 -0.42 22.94
N LEU A 41 -9.70 -1.18 22.74
CA LEU A 41 -10.95 -0.65 22.22
C LEU A 41 -11.89 -0.36 23.37
N HIS A 42 -12.50 0.81 23.37
CA HIS A 42 -13.58 1.18 24.27
C HIS A 42 -14.82 1.53 23.47
N ARG A 43 -16.00 1.16 23.97
CA ARG A 43 -17.25 1.71 23.43
C ARG A 43 -17.33 3.18 23.81
N CYS A 44 -17.87 4.00 22.91
CA CYS A 44 -18.19 5.38 23.23
C CYS A 44 -19.45 5.87 22.52
N ARG A 45 -19.94 7.04 22.93
CA ARG A 45 -21.07 7.70 22.28
C ARG A 45 -20.70 9.12 21.87
N ASP A 46 -21.10 9.52 20.68
CA ASP A 46 -21.01 10.92 20.25
C ASP A 46 -22.16 11.77 20.82
N ARG A 47 -22.17 13.08 20.54
CA ARG A 47 -23.23 14.00 20.99
C ARG A 47 -24.64 13.61 20.54
N GLN A 48 -24.77 12.83 19.46
CA GLN A 48 -26.05 12.34 18.95
C GLN A 48 -26.42 10.97 19.55
N GLN A 49 -25.70 10.52 20.59
CA GLN A 49 -25.85 9.21 21.24
C GLN A 49 -25.58 8.01 20.32
N ARG A 50 -24.92 8.23 19.17
CA ARG A 50 -24.55 7.14 18.26
C ARG A 50 -23.37 6.38 18.84
N GLU A 51 -23.43 5.06 18.77
CA GLU A 51 -22.35 4.20 19.24
C GLU A 51 -21.13 4.30 18.32
N ARG A 52 -19.96 4.41 18.95
CA ARG A 52 -18.65 4.55 18.33
C ARG A 52 -17.65 3.66 19.07
N LEU A 53 -16.48 3.47 18.49
CA LEU A 53 -15.35 2.83 19.14
C LEU A 53 -14.22 3.84 19.31
N TYR A 54 -13.63 3.87 20.51
CA TYR A 54 -12.41 4.60 20.79
C TYR A 54 -11.26 3.60 20.87
N LYS A 55 -10.34 3.68 19.91
CA LYS A 55 -9.11 2.89 19.91
C LYS A 55 -8.01 3.69 20.60
N LEU A 56 -7.70 3.32 21.83
CA LEU A 56 -6.66 3.91 22.66
C LEU A 56 -5.32 3.19 22.40
N PHE A 57 -4.30 3.93 21.99
CA PHE A 57 -2.96 3.37 21.79
C PHE A 57 -2.23 3.23 23.13
N GLU A 58 -1.60 2.07 23.36
CA GLU A 58 -0.76 1.83 24.54
C GLU A 58 0.43 2.80 24.57
N SER A 59 1.03 3.04 23.40
CA SER A 59 2.07 4.06 23.19
C SER A 59 1.55 5.15 22.25
N PRO A 60 1.47 6.42 22.70
CA PRO A 60 1.07 7.52 21.84
C PRO A 60 1.99 7.66 20.62
N ILE A 61 1.40 7.91 19.46
CA ILE A 61 2.15 8.16 18.22
C ILE A 61 2.64 9.61 18.27
N THR A 62 3.96 9.80 18.14
CA THR A 62 4.62 11.11 18.20
C THR A 62 5.24 11.53 16.87
N ASP A 63 5.31 10.61 15.90
CA ASP A 63 5.81 10.89 14.56
C ASP A 63 4.84 11.82 13.81
N ALA A 64 5.33 13.00 13.43
CA ALA A 64 4.52 14.02 12.78
C ALA A 64 3.98 13.57 11.40
N ASN A 65 4.78 12.84 10.62
CA ASN A 65 4.38 12.35 9.31
C ASN A 65 3.28 11.29 9.45
N ALA A 66 3.41 10.40 10.43
CA ALA A 66 2.38 9.41 10.74
C ALA A 66 1.08 10.10 11.18
N ILE A 67 1.15 11.10 12.07
CA ILE A 67 -0.03 11.86 12.51
C ILE A 67 -0.70 12.56 11.33
N GLU A 68 0.07 13.20 10.44
CA GLU A 68 -0.47 13.88 9.26
C GLU A 68 -1.14 12.90 8.30
N TRP A 69 -0.52 11.73 8.07
CA TRP A 69 -1.12 10.67 7.25
C TRP A 69 -2.43 10.15 7.88
N ILE A 70 -2.45 9.89 9.19
CA ILE A 70 -3.67 9.44 9.90
C ILE A 70 -4.76 10.52 9.85
N ALA A 71 -4.39 11.80 9.90
CA ALA A 71 -5.34 12.91 9.75
C ALA A 71 -6.00 12.91 8.37
N ARG A 72 -5.23 12.74 7.28
CA ARG A 72 -5.80 12.58 5.94
C ARG A 72 -6.74 11.39 5.83
N ALA A 73 -6.36 10.25 6.42
CA ALA A 73 -7.21 9.07 6.48
C ALA A 73 -8.50 9.31 7.27
N ALA A 74 -8.44 10.11 8.36
CA ALA A 74 -9.59 10.44 9.18
C ALA A 74 -10.55 11.43 8.51
N ASP A 75 -10.02 12.41 7.78
CA ASP A 75 -10.83 13.36 7.00
C ASP A 75 -11.60 12.63 5.90
N PHE A 76 -10.92 11.75 5.16
CA PHE A 76 -11.57 10.91 4.15
C PHE A 76 -12.57 9.94 4.78
N GLY A 77 -12.18 9.31 5.89
CA GLY A 77 -13.05 8.42 6.64
C GLY A 77 -14.35 9.07 7.10
N ARG A 78 -14.25 10.30 7.60
CA ARG A 78 -15.40 11.11 8.01
C ARG A 78 -16.33 11.39 6.83
N GLU A 79 -15.80 11.75 5.66
CA GLU A 79 -16.60 11.96 4.45
C GLU A 79 -17.39 10.69 4.09
N VAL A 80 -16.70 9.54 4.04
CA VAL A 80 -17.29 8.24 3.70
C VAL A 80 -18.35 7.82 4.71
N VAL A 81 -18.03 7.85 5.99
CA VAL A 81 -18.92 7.39 7.07
C VAL A 81 -20.14 8.28 7.19
N LEU A 82 -19.99 9.60 7.18
CA LEU A 82 -21.14 10.51 7.28
C LEU A 82 -22.05 10.40 6.05
N ALA A 83 -21.49 10.26 4.85
CA ALA A 83 -22.29 10.04 3.64
C ALA A 83 -23.05 8.71 3.70
N ALA A 84 -22.42 7.64 4.21
CA ALA A 84 -23.06 6.35 4.39
C ALA A 84 -24.18 6.39 5.44
N GLU A 85 -23.96 7.07 6.58
CA GLU A 85 -24.96 7.22 7.64
C GLU A 85 -26.19 8.03 7.19
N GLN A 86 -26.04 8.94 6.24
CA GLN A 86 -27.15 9.72 5.69
C GLN A 86 -27.96 8.94 4.65
N ARG A 87 -27.37 7.91 4.02
CA ARG A 87 -28.02 7.12 2.96
C ARG A 87 -28.61 5.86 3.55
N VAL A 88 -29.94 5.82 3.65
CA VAL A 88 -30.66 4.57 3.92
C VAL A 88 -30.48 3.65 2.69
N GLY A 89 -29.60 2.65 2.79
CA GLY A 89 -29.49 1.56 1.81
C GLY A 89 -28.34 1.59 0.78
N SER A 90 -27.25 2.34 0.98
CA SER A 90 -26.09 2.26 0.06
C SER A 90 -24.89 1.53 0.68
N SER A 91 -24.80 0.22 0.50
CA SER A 91 -23.71 -0.64 1.02
C SER A 91 -22.72 -1.14 -0.06
N GLY A 92 -22.74 -0.55 -1.26
CA GLY A 92 -22.02 -1.12 -2.40
C GLY A 92 -20.54 -0.68 -2.56
N ALA A 93 -20.15 0.47 -2.03
CA ALA A 93 -18.85 1.07 -2.33
C ALA A 93 -17.72 0.43 -1.51
N ALA A 94 -16.56 0.20 -2.13
CA ALA A 94 -15.40 -0.38 -1.44
C ALA A 94 -14.94 0.46 -0.24
N SER A 95 -15.06 1.80 -0.33
CA SER A 95 -14.77 2.69 0.79
C SER A 95 -15.66 2.44 2.01
N SER A 96 -16.90 1.98 1.83
CA SER A 96 -17.81 1.66 2.95
C SER A 96 -17.48 0.34 3.65
N SER A 97 -16.58 -0.48 3.08
CA SER A 97 -16.12 -1.75 3.66
C SER A 97 -14.93 -1.59 4.62
N ILE A 98 -14.47 -0.35 4.85
CA ILE A 98 -13.35 -0.04 5.73
C ILE A 98 -13.87 0.68 6.98
N THR A 99 -13.43 0.22 8.16
CA THR A 99 -13.67 0.92 9.42
C THR A 99 -12.72 2.11 9.53
N TRP A 100 -13.08 3.21 8.89
CA TRP A 100 -12.23 4.41 8.86
C TRP A 100 -12.15 5.10 10.22
N PRO A 101 -10.99 5.69 10.58
CA PRO A 101 -10.98 6.74 11.60
C PRO A 101 -11.89 7.88 11.14
N ILE A 102 -12.69 8.42 12.06
CA ILE A 102 -13.54 9.59 11.82
C ILE A 102 -13.12 10.79 12.67
N ASP A 103 -12.28 10.56 13.67
CA ASP A 103 -11.68 11.61 14.49
C ASP A 103 -10.38 11.14 15.16
N LEU A 104 -9.54 12.10 15.55
CA LEU A 104 -8.26 11.87 16.20
C LEU A 104 -8.30 12.39 17.63
N VAL A 105 -7.80 11.62 18.59
CA VAL A 105 -7.66 12.08 19.99
C VAL A 105 -6.19 12.36 20.24
N GLN A 106 -5.84 13.63 20.42
CA GLN A 106 -4.46 14.07 20.65
C GLN A 106 -4.26 14.62 22.07
N ARG A 107 -3.05 14.45 22.60
CA ARG A 107 -2.63 15.03 23.89
C ARG A 107 -1.17 15.47 23.80
N GLY A 108 -0.93 16.77 23.98
CA GLY A 108 0.43 17.32 23.96
C GLY A 108 1.15 17.12 22.62
N GLY A 109 0.42 17.17 21.50
CA GLY A 109 0.95 16.94 20.15
C GLY A 109 1.13 15.47 19.76
N ALA A 110 0.98 14.53 20.70
CA ALA A 110 0.97 13.10 20.41
C ALA A 110 -0.47 12.61 20.13
N LEU A 111 -0.61 11.68 19.19
CA LEU A 111 -1.87 10.99 18.92
C LEU A 111 -2.02 9.82 19.89
N VAL A 112 -2.98 9.93 20.82
CA VAL A 112 -3.23 8.92 21.86
C VAL A 112 -4.29 7.90 21.47
N GLY A 113 -5.11 8.20 20.47
CA GLY A 113 -6.11 7.27 19.97
C GLY A 113 -6.92 7.83 18.80
N VAL A 114 -7.84 7.02 18.29
CA VAL A 114 -8.73 7.39 17.19
C VAL A 114 -10.18 6.99 17.50
N ILE A 115 -11.13 7.73 16.94
CA ILE A 115 -12.55 7.37 16.98
C ILE A 115 -12.91 6.68 15.68
N LEU A 116 -13.61 5.56 15.78
CA LEU A 116 -14.05 4.70 14.69
C LEU A 116 -15.58 4.56 14.73
N PRO A 117 -16.24 4.32 13.59
CA PRO A 117 -17.63 3.88 13.61
C PRO A 117 -17.71 2.51 14.30
N ALA A 118 -18.81 2.27 15.03
CA ALA A 118 -19.11 0.92 15.47
C ALA A 118 -19.42 0.07 14.23
N GLY A 119 -18.67 -1.02 14.04
CA GLY A 119 -18.98 -1.98 12.98
C GLY A 119 -20.37 -2.60 13.19
N PRO A 120 -21.03 -3.08 12.13
CA PRO A 120 -22.27 -3.83 12.30
C PRO A 120 -22.05 -5.02 13.24
N GLY A 121 -23.00 -5.28 14.13
CA GLY A 121 -22.89 -6.36 15.12
C GLY A 121 -22.67 -7.74 14.50
N ASP A 122 -23.11 -7.93 13.25
CA ASP A 122 -22.94 -9.16 12.47
C ASP A 122 -21.47 -9.49 12.16
N PHE A 123 -20.57 -8.51 12.27
CA PHE A 123 -19.12 -8.71 12.12
C PHE A 123 -18.40 -8.91 13.46
N SER A 124 -19.15 -9.24 14.51
CA SER A 124 -18.59 -9.59 15.82
C SER A 124 -18.87 -11.04 16.15
N LEU A 125 -17.93 -11.65 16.86
CA LEU A 125 -18.09 -12.95 17.46
C LEU A 125 -19.05 -12.92 18.65
N ALA A 126 -19.41 -14.11 19.14
CA ALA A 126 -20.25 -14.23 20.34
C ALA A 126 -19.63 -13.57 21.58
N ASP A 127 -18.30 -13.46 21.63
CA ASP A 127 -17.54 -12.74 22.67
C ASP A 127 -17.30 -11.25 22.33
N ALA A 128 -17.98 -10.74 21.30
CA ALA A 128 -17.86 -9.40 20.75
C ALA A 128 -16.50 -9.04 20.13
N SER A 129 -15.57 -9.98 20.00
CA SER A 129 -14.34 -9.74 19.23
C SER A 129 -14.66 -9.59 17.74
N PRO A 130 -13.96 -8.71 17.01
CA PRO A 130 -14.24 -8.49 15.60
C PRO A 130 -13.89 -9.74 14.77
N LEU A 131 -14.69 -10.03 13.74
CA LEU A 131 -14.31 -10.97 12.68
C LEU A 131 -13.17 -10.34 11.86
N THR A 132 -11.97 -10.88 12.06
CA THR A 132 -10.77 -10.44 11.37
C THR A 132 -10.48 -11.27 10.13
N PHE A 133 -9.72 -10.70 9.19
CA PHE A 133 -9.47 -11.30 7.88
C PHE A 133 -8.72 -12.64 7.96
N ASP A 134 -7.96 -12.89 9.02
CA ASP A 134 -7.28 -14.17 9.28
C ASP A 134 -8.23 -15.36 9.35
N ARG A 135 -9.49 -15.14 9.72
CA ARG A 135 -10.51 -16.18 9.66
C ARG A 135 -10.81 -16.66 8.25
N LEU A 136 -10.56 -15.84 7.22
CA LEU A 136 -10.76 -16.26 5.84
C LEU A 136 -9.79 -17.36 5.42
N TYR A 137 -8.59 -17.38 6.02
CA TYR A 137 -7.54 -18.33 5.66
C TYR A 137 -7.12 -19.25 6.80
N SER A 138 -7.71 -19.11 7.99
CA SER A 138 -7.49 -20.04 9.11
C SER A 138 -8.16 -21.39 8.83
N ALA A 139 -7.35 -22.37 8.42
CA ALA A 139 -7.81 -23.74 8.18
C ALA A 139 -8.39 -24.42 9.45
N LEU A 140 -8.01 -23.93 10.63
CA LEU A 140 -8.40 -24.49 11.93
C LEU A 140 -9.83 -24.09 12.36
N GLU A 141 -10.41 -23.03 11.78
CA GLU A 141 -11.69 -22.45 12.22
C GLU A 141 -12.85 -22.68 11.25
N SER A 142 -12.85 -23.77 10.47
CA SER A 142 -13.88 -24.03 9.44
C SER A 142 -14.00 -22.83 8.47
N PRO A 143 -13.00 -22.64 7.58
CA PRO A 143 -12.94 -21.45 6.76
C PRO A 143 -14.21 -21.29 5.91
N PRO A 144 -14.61 -20.04 5.60
CA PRO A 144 -15.80 -19.79 4.83
C PRO A 144 -15.80 -20.49 3.47
N ASP A 145 -16.99 -20.71 2.91
CA ASP A 145 -17.17 -21.29 1.58
C ASP A 145 -16.38 -20.51 0.51
N ALA A 146 -15.97 -21.19 -0.56
CA ALA A 146 -15.14 -20.58 -1.61
C ALA A 146 -15.74 -19.31 -2.21
N TYR A 147 -17.06 -19.27 -2.43
CA TYR A 147 -17.73 -18.08 -2.98
C TYR A 147 -17.54 -16.85 -2.08
N LEU A 148 -17.64 -17.02 -0.76
CA LEU A 148 -17.51 -15.92 0.20
C LEU A 148 -16.06 -15.43 0.27
N ARG A 149 -15.10 -16.37 0.23
CA ARG A 149 -13.66 -16.02 0.17
C ARG A 149 -13.34 -15.24 -1.10
N VAL A 150 -13.84 -15.67 -2.25
CA VAL A 150 -13.64 -14.95 -3.52
C VAL A 150 -14.30 -13.58 -3.49
N ALA A 151 -15.53 -13.46 -2.98
CA ALA A 151 -16.21 -12.17 -2.81
C ALA A 151 -15.35 -11.19 -2.00
N LEU A 152 -14.80 -11.66 -0.88
CA LEU A 152 -13.99 -10.85 0.02
C LEU A 152 -12.64 -10.49 -0.58
N LEU A 153 -12.02 -11.37 -1.36
CA LEU A 153 -10.80 -11.07 -2.10
C LEU A 153 -11.01 -10.05 -3.22
N ILE A 154 -12.12 -10.15 -3.97
CA ILE A 154 -12.50 -9.12 -4.96
C ILE A 154 -12.69 -7.78 -4.25
N ARG A 155 -13.40 -7.77 -3.12
CA ARG A 155 -13.60 -6.56 -2.33
C ARG A 155 -12.29 -5.99 -1.77
N ALA A 156 -11.38 -6.85 -1.33
CA ALA A 156 -10.05 -6.44 -0.88
C ALA A 156 -9.26 -5.76 -2.02
N CYS A 157 -9.34 -6.29 -3.24
CA CYS A 157 -8.72 -5.65 -4.40
C CYS A 157 -9.33 -4.28 -4.70
N GLU A 158 -10.66 -4.14 -4.64
CA GLU A 158 -11.32 -2.84 -4.82
C GLU A 158 -10.93 -1.82 -3.74
N ILE A 159 -10.74 -2.28 -2.50
CA ILE A 159 -10.24 -1.45 -1.40
C ILE A 159 -8.83 -0.98 -1.69
N VAL A 160 -7.90 -1.88 -2.04
CA VAL A 160 -6.50 -1.50 -2.32
C VAL A 160 -6.41 -0.58 -3.53
N GLU A 161 -7.15 -0.85 -4.59
CA GLU A 161 -7.22 0.02 -5.77
C GLU A 161 -7.67 1.44 -5.42
N MET A 162 -8.73 1.57 -4.62
CA MET A 162 -9.19 2.89 -4.13
C MET A 162 -8.17 3.59 -3.22
N LEU A 163 -7.43 2.84 -2.41
CA LEU A 163 -6.37 3.40 -1.56
C LEU A 163 -5.15 3.85 -2.38
N ASP A 164 -4.79 3.09 -3.41
CA ASP A 164 -3.71 3.41 -4.36
C ASP A 164 -4.06 4.69 -5.14
N GLU A 165 -5.27 4.79 -5.70
CA GLU A 165 -5.76 5.98 -6.43
C GLU A 165 -5.71 7.26 -5.58
N ARG A 166 -5.86 7.13 -4.25
CA ARG A 166 -5.85 8.25 -3.31
C ARG A 166 -4.51 8.47 -2.62
N VAL A 167 -3.48 7.70 -2.97
CA VAL A 167 -2.14 7.77 -2.36
C VAL A 167 -2.22 7.59 -0.82
N LEU A 168 -3.22 6.84 -0.35
CA LEU A 168 -3.40 6.55 1.06
C LEU A 168 -2.59 5.33 1.50
N VAL A 169 -2.29 4.41 0.59
CA VAL A 169 -1.44 3.26 0.89
C VAL A 169 -0.39 3.11 -0.20
N TYR A 170 0.87 3.00 0.20
CA TYR A 170 1.92 2.45 -0.64
C TYR A 170 1.96 0.94 -0.38
N GLY A 171 0.98 0.24 -0.93
CA GLY A 171 0.79 -1.18 -0.68
C GLY A 171 1.89 -1.96 -1.36
N GLU A 172 2.59 -2.83 -0.63
CA GLU A 172 3.40 -3.83 -1.30
C GLU A 172 2.45 -4.77 -2.05
N ARG A 173 2.44 -4.69 -3.40
CA ARG A 173 1.62 -5.55 -4.27
C ARG A 173 1.75 -7.05 -3.95
N PHE A 174 2.88 -7.42 -3.36
CA PHE A 174 3.17 -8.74 -2.84
C PHE A 174 2.28 -9.14 -1.66
N SER A 175 2.03 -8.25 -0.70
CA SER A 175 1.15 -8.55 0.42
C SER A 175 -0.28 -8.84 -0.04
N LEU A 176 -0.76 -8.12 -1.05
CA LEU A 176 -2.04 -8.42 -1.69
C LEU A 176 -2.01 -9.78 -2.38
N ALA A 177 -0.93 -10.11 -3.10
CA ALA A 177 -0.78 -11.43 -3.71
C ALA A 177 -0.76 -12.57 -2.68
N VAL A 178 -0.07 -12.38 -1.55
CA VAL A 178 -0.07 -13.32 -0.42
C VAL A 178 -1.47 -13.46 0.18
N LEU A 179 -2.19 -12.34 0.36
CA LEU A 179 -3.57 -12.35 0.85
C LEU A 179 -4.48 -13.17 -0.06
N ILE A 180 -4.38 -12.96 -1.37
CA ILE A 180 -5.14 -13.68 -2.39
C ILE A 180 -4.76 -15.16 -2.40
N TYR A 181 -3.46 -15.47 -2.35
CA TYR A 181 -2.97 -16.85 -2.29
C TYR A 181 -3.56 -17.58 -1.07
N ARG A 182 -3.44 -17.00 0.13
CA ARG A 182 -3.95 -17.58 1.38
C ARG A 182 -5.47 -17.68 1.37
N GLY A 183 -6.17 -16.65 0.90
CA GLY A 183 -7.63 -16.64 0.84
C GLY A 183 -8.19 -17.69 -0.13
N LEU A 184 -7.55 -17.91 -1.28
CA LEU A 184 -7.99 -18.90 -2.26
C LEU A 184 -7.67 -20.34 -1.83
N PHE A 185 -6.45 -20.57 -1.33
CA PHE A 185 -5.95 -21.94 -1.11
C PHE A 185 -5.91 -22.38 0.35
N LEU A 186 -6.24 -21.49 1.31
CA LEU A 186 -6.19 -21.76 2.75
C LEU A 186 -4.82 -22.27 3.22
N ALA A 187 -3.78 -21.88 2.49
CA ALA A 187 -2.41 -22.22 2.82
C ALA A 187 -1.99 -21.35 4.02
N PRO A 188 -1.64 -21.94 5.18
CA PRO A 188 -1.21 -21.17 6.35
C PRO A 188 0.10 -20.42 6.05
N ASP A 189 0.97 -21.05 5.26
CA ASP A 189 2.22 -20.49 4.82
C ASP A 189 2.14 -20.16 3.33
N ALA A 190 2.49 -18.93 3.00
CA ALA A 190 2.90 -18.65 1.63
C ALA A 190 4.23 -19.42 1.42
N PRO A 191 4.46 -20.06 0.27
CA PRO A 191 5.64 -20.90 0.06
C PRO A 191 6.93 -20.24 0.58
N PRO A 192 7.76 -20.96 1.36
CA PRO A 192 8.96 -20.36 1.94
C PRO A 192 9.82 -19.75 0.84
N SER A 193 10.25 -18.51 1.07
CA SER A 193 11.23 -17.84 0.24
C SER A 193 12.62 -18.38 0.61
N GLU A 194 13.10 -19.39 -0.11
CA GLU A 194 14.52 -19.76 -0.04
C GLU A 194 15.32 -18.67 -0.77
N ASP A 195 16.27 -18.04 -0.08
CA ASP A 195 17.18 -17.02 -0.64
C ASP A 195 16.52 -15.78 -1.29
N GLY A 196 15.31 -15.41 -0.83
CA GLY A 196 14.57 -14.26 -1.40
C GLY A 196 13.82 -14.59 -2.70
N VAL A 197 13.95 -15.82 -3.21
CA VAL A 197 13.32 -16.27 -4.45
C VAL A 197 12.16 -17.20 -4.11
N TRP A 198 10.97 -16.80 -4.52
CA TRP A 198 9.77 -17.62 -4.36
C TRP A 198 9.82 -18.80 -5.32
N GLN A 199 9.71 -20.03 -4.79
CA GLN A 199 9.53 -21.22 -5.62
C GLN A 199 8.12 -21.17 -6.23
N SER A 200 8.01 -20.61 -7.44
CA SER A 200 6.78 -20.23 -8.15
C SER A 200 5.74 -21.35 -8.33
N SER A 201 6.10 -22.62 -8.11
CA SER A 201 5.24 -23.77 -8.42
C SER A 201 4.77 -24.59 -7.21
N ALA A 202 5.29 -24.36 -6.01
CA ALA A 202 4.96 -25.20 -4.85
C ALA A 202 3.63 -24.77 -4.21
N GLY A 203 2.52 -25.34 -4.68
CA GLY A 203 1.20 -25.22 -4.03
C GLY A 203 0.09 -24.58 -4.86
N ILE A 204 0.43 -23.97 -6.00
CA ILE A 204 -0.59 -23.44 -6.94
C ILE A 204 -1.19 -24.62 -7.74
N PRO A 205 -2.52 -24.82 -7.70
CA PRO A 205 -3.20 -25.89 -8.43
C PRO A 205 -2.82 -25.92 -9.91
N THR A 206 -2.52 -27.10 -10.46
CA THR A 206 -2.21 -27.23 -11.90
C THR A 206 -3.39 -26.97 -12.81
N ASP A 207 -4.58 -27.13 -12.26
CA ASP A 207 -5.89 -26.92 -12.85
C ASP A 207 -6.49 -25.54 -12.55
N LEU A 208 -5.73 -24.64 -11.88
CA LEU A 208 -6.13 -23.24 -11.76
C LEU A 208 -6.24 -22.60 -13.15
N ASP A 209 -7.22 -21.71 -13.36
CA ASP A 209 -7.34 -20.95 -14.60
C ASP A 209 -5.98 -20.30 -14.97
N PRO A 210 -5.46 -20.52 -16.20
CA PRO A 210 -4.15 -20.04 -16.60
C PRO A 210 -3.94 -18.53 -16.41
N ARG A 211 -5.02 -17.73 -16.50
CA ARG A 211 -4.94 -16.27 -16.30
C ARG A 211 -4.60 -15.93 -14.85
N LEU A 212 -5.25 -16.60 -13.89
CA LEU A 212 -4.98 -16.37 -12.47
C LEU A 212 -3.63 -16.95 -12.05
N ARG A 213 -3.23 -18.09 -12.64
CA ARG A 213 -1.86 -18.61 -12.48
C ARG A 213 -0.81 -17.61 -12.96
N ALA A 214 -0.99 -17.00 -14.13
CA ALA A 214 -0.05 -16.00 -14.65
C ALA A 214 0.09 -14.77 -13.73
N LEU A 215 -0.98 -14.37 -13.03
CA LEU A 215 -0.92 -13.31 -12.02
C LEU A 215 -0.06 -13.72 -10.81
N PHE A 216 -0.20 -14.96 -10.33
CA PHE A 216 0.66 -15.47 -9.27
C PHE A 216 2.12 -15.60 -9.70
N ASP A 217 2.38 -16.12 -10.89
CA ASP A 217 3.74 -16.24 -11.44
C ASP A 217 4.42 -14.86 -11.50
N ARG A 218 3.69 -13.84 -11.95
CA ARG A 218 4.17 -12.44 -11.96
C ARG A 218 4.36 -11.85 -10.57
N ALA A 219 3.46 -12.14 -9.63
CA ALA A 219 3.51 -11.60 -8.29
C ALA A 219 4.68 -12.17 -7.46
N PHE A 220 5.01 -13.43 -7.71
CA PHE A 220 6.08 -14.15 -7.02
C PHE A 220 7.40 -14.16 -7.81
N GLY A 221 7.38 -13.85 -9.11
CA GLY A 221 8.57 -13.84 -9.97
C GLY A 221 9.53 -12.66 -9.78
N GLY A 222 9.09 -11.56 -9.17
CA GLY A 222 9.93 -10.41 -8.88
C GLY A 222 9.14 -9.15 -8.55
N PRO A 223 9.77 -8.10 -7.97
CA PRO A 223 9.08 -6.88 -7.53
C PRO A 223 8.48 -6.07 -8.68
N TYR A 224 9.13 -6.05 -9.85
CA TYR A 224 8.75 -5.22 -10.99
C TYR A 224 7.55 -5.76 -11.78
N THR A 225 7.32 -7.07 -11.75
CA THR A 225 6.23 -7.71 -12.50
C THR A 225 4.93 -7.81 -11.71
N ARG A 226 4.93 -7.40 -10.43
CA ARG A 226 3.80 -7.63 -9.51
C ARG A 226 2.51 -6.99 -10.02
N PRO A 227 1.40 -7.76 -10.13
CA PRO A 227 0.13 -7.22 -10.58
C PRO A 227 -0.42 -6.16 -9.63
N SER A 228 -1.05 -5.14 -10.20
CA SER A 228 -1.82 -4.14 -9.46
C SER A 228 -3.08 -4.76 -8.83
N ALA A 229 -3.70 -4.03 -7.90
CA ALA A 229 -4.99 -4.43 -7.33
C ALA A 229 -6.09 -4.55 -8.40
N GLY A 230 -6.10 -3.65 -9.39
CA GLY A 230 -7.04 -3.71 -10.51
C GLY A 230 -6.86 -4.94 -11.39
N GLU A 231 -5.62 -5.37 -11.62
CA GLU A 231 -5.31 -6.61 -12.35
C GLU A 231 -5.81 -7.85 -11.58
N TRP A 232 -5.56 -7.91 -10.27
CA TRP A 232 -6.09 -8.96 -9.41
C TRP A 232 -7.62 -8.99 -9.39
N ARG A 233 -8.27 -7.84 -9.23
CA ARG A 233 -9.73 -7.70 -9.26
C ARG A 233 -10.29 -8.27 -10.57
N THR A 234 -9.68 -7.89 -11.69
CA THR A 234 -10.11 -8.31 -13.03
C THR A 234 -9.95 -9.81 -13.19
N GLY A 235 -8.77 -10.35 -12.86
CA GLY A 235 -8.52 -11.79 -12.93
C GLY A 235 -9.47 -12.61 -12.05
N LEU A 236 -9.71 -12.20 -10.81
CA LEU A 236 -10.64 -12.89 -9.91
C LEU A 236 -12.08 -12.88 -10.47
N ARG A 237 -12.56 -11.74 -10.99
CA ARG A 237 -13.91 -11.63 -11.57
C ARG A 237 -14.05 -12.49 -12.82
N GLU A 238 -13.09 -12.44 -13.74
CA GLU A 238 -13.16 -13.21 -14.98
C GLU A 238 -13.06 -14.73 -14.80
N VAL A 239 -12.37 -15.18 -13.75
CA VAL A 239 -12.23 -16.60 -13.43
C VAL A 239 -13.45 -17.09 -12.67
N PHE A 240 -13.91 -16.36 -11.67
CA PHE A 240 -14.89 -16.88 -10.72
C PHE A 240 -16.32 -16.37 -10.90
N LEU A 241 -16.55 -15.31 -11.67
CA LEU A 241 -17.90 -14.79 -11.93
C LEU A 241 -18.30 -15.01 -13.38
N THR A 242 -19.61 -15.05 -13.62
CA THR A 242 -20.19 -14.96 -14.96
C THR A 242 -19.85 -13.61 -15.59
N PRO A 243 -19.88 -13.46 -16.94
CA PRO A 243 -19.53 -12.21 -17.60
C PRO A 243 -20.34 -10.98 -17.14
N ASP A 244 -21.58 -11.19 -16.69
CA ASP A 244 -22.44 -10.15 -16.11
C ASP A 244 -22.19 -9.90 -14.62
N GLY A 245 -21.33 -10.69 -13.98
CA GLY A 245 -21.02 -10.63 -12.56
C GLY A 245 -22.15 -11.11 -11.64
N ALA A 246 -23.23 -11.66 -12.19
CA ALA A 246 -24.43 -12.01 -11.42
C ALA A 246 -24.29 -13.32 -10.64
N PHE A 247 -23.48 -14.27 -11.13
CA PHE A 247 -23.33 -15.60 -10.53
C PHE A 247 -21.87 -16.04 -10.47
N TYR A 248 -21.59 -17.01 -9.60
CA TYR A 248 -20.30 -17.69 -9.57
C TYR A 248 -20.22 -18.79 -10.62
N ARG A 249 -19.05 -18.93 -11.22
CA ARG A 249 -18.70 -20.01 -12.14
C ARG A 249 -18.44 -21.29 -11.35
N GLN A 250 -19.40 -22.22 -11.42
CA GLN A 250 -19.40 -23.43 -10.58
C GLN A 250 -18.20 -24.34 -10.85
N ASP A 251 -17.78 -24.45 -12.12
CA ASP A 251 -16.56 -25.16 -12.53
C ASP A 251 -15.32 -24.65 -11.80
N SER A 252 -15.19 -23.33 -11.67
CA SER A 252 -14.05 -22.69 -11.00
C SER A 252 -14.15 -22.77 -9.47
N MET A 253 -15.36 -22.72 -8.91
CA MET A 253 -15.57 -22.93 -7.47
C MET A 253 -15.21 -24.34 -7.03
N VAL A 254 -15.54 -25.36 -7.82
CA VAL A 254 -15.23 -26.77 -7.52
C VAL A 254 -13.73 -27.01 -7.36
N VAL A 255 -12.89 -26.32 -8.15
CA VAL A 255 -11.42 -26.40 -8.01
C VAL A 255 -10.98 -25.88 -6.63
N LEU A 256 -11.51 -24.73 -6.19
CA LEU A 256 -11.18 -24.16 -4.86
C LEU A 256 -11.69 -25.03 -3.71
N ASP A 257 -12.92 -25.56 -3.82
CA ASP A 257 -13.51 -26.42 -2.80
C ASP A 257 -12.76 -27.74 -2.68
N TRP A 258 -12.37 -28.34 -3.81
CA TRP A 258 -11.54 -29.55 -3.82
C TRP A 258 -10.20 -29.31 -3.12
N HIS A 259 -9.53 -28.19 -3.43
CA HIS A 259 -8.29 -27.82 -2.75
C HIS A 259 -8.50 -27.62 -1.25
N THR A 260 -9.58 -26.94 -0.87
CA THR A 260 -9.95 -26.70 0.53
C THR A 260 -10.18 -28.00 1.30
N GLN A 261 -10.93 -28.95 0.71
CA GLN A 261 -11.16 -30.26 1.30
C GLN A 261 -9.87 -31.07 1.44
N ARG A 262 -8.98 -30.99 0.43
CA ARG A 262 -7.68 -31.65 0.48
C ARG A 262 -6.82 -31.12 1.62
N PHE A 263 -6.70 -29.80 1.78
CA PHE A 263 -5.99 -29.20 2.91
C PHE A 263 -6.58 -29.62 4.27
N ARG A 264 -7.90 -29.66 4.41
CA ARG A 264 -8.58 -30.10 5.64
C ARG A 264 -8.27 -31.56 5.99
N THR A 265 -8.16 -32.43 5.00
CA THR A 265 -7.96 -33.88 5.22
C THR A 265 -6.51 -34.27 5.46
N THR A 266 -5.53 -33.58 4.87
CA THR A 266 -4.12 -33.96 4.99
C THR A 266 -3.38 -33.26 6.13
N GLY A 267 -3.90 -32.16 6.69
CA GLY A 267 -3.23 -31.40 7.77
C GLY A 267 -1.86 -30.82 7.39
N ALA A 268 -1.45 -30.94 6.13
CA ALA A 268 -0.20 -30.47 5.53
C ALA A 268 -0.37 -30.37 4.00
N ALA A 269 0.35 -29.43 3.38
CA ALA A 269 0.34 -29.16 1.94
C ALA A 269 0.79 -30.39 1.11
N PRO A 270 0.04 -30.81 0.07
CA PRO A 270 0.41 -31.99 -0.71
C PRO A 270 0.73 -31.72 -2.20
N SER A 271 1.55 -32.63 -2.76
CA SER A 271 2.01 -32.71 -4.15
C SER A 271 0.89 -33.00 -5.17
N GLY A 272 1.00 -32.36 -6.34
CA GLY A 272 -0.04 -32.24 -7.38
C GLY A 272 -0.51 -33.55 -8.02
N GLY A 273 -1.72 -33.98 -7.64
CA GLY A 273 -2.45 -35.06 -8.32
C GLY A 273 -3.73 -34.53 -8.96
N PRO A 274 -4.23 -35.14 -10.05
CA PRO A 274 -5.39 -34.65 -10.81
C PRO A 274 -6.71 -34.75 -10.04
N VAL A 275 -7.61 -33.78 -10.28
CA VAL A 275 -8.97 -33.72 -9.71
C VAL A 275 -9.90 -34.74 -10.40
N PRO A 276 -10.70 -35.52 -9.66
CA PRO A 276 -11.74 -36.35 -10.26
C PRO A 276 -12.89 -35.48 -10.79
N SER A 277 -13.20 -35.64 -12.09
CA SER A 277 -14.30 -34.96 -12.77
C SER A 277 -15.64 -35.35 -12.16
N ALA A 278 -16.27 -34.46 -11.38
CA ALA A 278 -17.60 -34.67 -10.82
C ALA A 278 -18.71 -34.13 -11.74
N ALA A 279 -19.83 -34.85 -11.84
CA ALA A 279 -21.02 -34.43 -12.56
C ALA A 279 -21.74 -33.27 -11.83
N PRO A 280 -22.41 -32.35 -12.54
CA PRO A 280 -23.03 -31.18 -11.93
C PRO A 280 -24.20 -31.59 -11.04
N VAL A 281 -24.11 -31.26 -9.75
CA VAL A 281 -25.25 -31.28 -8.81
C VAL A 281 -25.79 -29.86 -8.75
N ALA A 282 -27.04 -29.67 -9.15
CA ALA A 282 -27.73 -28.39 -9.00
C ALA A 282 -28.02 -28.16 -7.51
N MET A 283 -27.34 -27.19 -6.90
CA MET A 283 -27.74 -26.59 -5.62
C MET A 283 -28.38 -25.23 -5.93
N GLU A 284 -29.64 -25.07 -5.55
CA GLU A 284 -30.29 -23.76 -5.51
C GLU A 284 -29.68 -22.94 -4.36
N ALA A 285 -29.08 -21.80 -4.69
CA ALA A 285 -28.66 -20.80 -3.71
C ALA A 285 -29.88 -20.04 -3.16
N PRO A 286 -29.83 -19.55 -1.90
CA PRO A 286 -30.89 -18.72 -1.35
C PRO A 286 -30.91 -17.35 -2.04
N VAL A 287 -32.06 -17.02 -2.62
CA VAL A 287 -32.35 -15.73 -3.25
C VAL A 287 -32.61 -14.68 -2.16
N ALA A 288 -31.68 -13.75 -1.98
CA ALA A 288 -31.96 -12.45 -1.36
C ALA A 288 -32.25 -11.44 -2.48
N ALA A 289 -33.45 -11.54 -3.06
CA ALA A 289 -34.03 -10.50 -3.90
C ALA A 289 -35.10 -9.79 -3.07
N GLU A 290 -34.77 -8.61 -2.55
CA GLU A 290 -35.79 -7.73 -1.99
C GLU A 290 -36.73 -7.29 -3.12
N THR A 291 -37.96 -7.81 -3.06
CA THR A 291 -39.04 -7.40 -3.94
C THR A 291 -39.58 -6.05 -3.43
N PRO A 292 -39.74 -5.03 -4.28
CA PRO A 292 -40.34 -3.77 -3.84
C PRO A 292 -41.84 -3.98 -3.57
N VAL A 293 -42.24 -3.76 -2.31
CA VAL A 293 -43.65 -3.71 -1.93
C VAL A 293 -44.30 -2.49 -2.59
N ALA A 294 -45.35 -2.75 -3.37
CA ALA A 294 -46.17 -1.73 -4.00
C ALA A 294 -46.73 -0.75 -2.97
N ALA A 295 -46.43 0.54 -3.15
CA ALA A 295 -46.97 1.63 -2.36
C ALA A 295 -48.49 1.73 -2.56
N GLY A 296 -49.22 1.66 -1.45
CA GLY A 296 -50.66 1.89 -1.41
C GLY A 296 -51.05 3.35 -1.71
N THR A 297 -52.26 3.46 -2.23
CA THR A 297 -53.04 4.64 -2.63
C THR A 297 -52.96 5.84 -1.66
N PRO A 298 -52.88 7.09 -2.16
CA PRO A 298 -52.84 8.28 -1.31
C PRO A 298 -54.23 8.61 -0.74
N VAL A 299 -54.29 8.83 0.58
CA VAL A 299 -55.43 9.42 1.29
C VAL A 299 -55.33 10.95 1.27
N ALA A 300 -56.49 11.57 1.14
CA ALA A 300 -56.73 12.98 0.86
C ALA A 300 -56.02 14.01 1.77
N ALA A 301 -55.61 15.10 1.14
CA ALA A 301 -55.03 16.29 1.74
C ALA A 301 -56.01 17.00 2.71
N GLY A 302 -55.59 17.16 3.96
CA GLY A 302 -56.18 18.09 4.92
C GLY A 302 -55.47 19.45 4.84
N THR A 303 -56.26 20.50 4.66
CA THR A 303 -55.86 21.92 4.57
C THR A 303 -55.16 22.40 5.86
N PRO A 304 -54.05 23.15 5.79
CA PRO A 304 -53.46 23.78 6.96
C PRO A 304 -54.19 25.09 7.33
N PRO A 305 -54.33 25.41 8.63
CA PRO A 305 -54.91 26.68 9.08
C PRO A 305 -53.96 27.88 8.84
N PRO A 306 -54.50 29.10 8.67
CA PRO A 306 -53.71 30.29 8.36
C PRO A 306 -52.89 30.78 9.57
N PRO A 307 -51.72 31.41 9.33
CA PRO A 307 -50.89 31.96 10.40
C PRO A 307 -51.51 33.23 11.01
N PRO A 308 -51.35 33.47 12.33
CA PRO A 308 -51.81 34.68 12.97
C PRO A 308 -50.93 35.89 12.60
N ALA A 309 -51.61 37.01 12.33
CA ALA A 309 -51.01 38.31 12.07
C ALA A 309 -50.17 38.78 13.25
N THR A 310 -48.91 39.15 12.99
CA THR A 310 -48.05 39.80 13.98
C THR A 310 -48.02 41.31 13.73
N VAL A 311 -48.60 42.03 14.69
CA VAL A 311 -48.62 43.48 14.83
C VAL A 311 -47.21 43.98 15.16
N GLY A 312 -46.83 45.12 14.57
CA GLY A 312 -45.49 45.69 14.69
C GLY A 312 -45.22 46.53 15.95
N THR A 313 -44.12 47.28 15.83
CA THR A 313 -43.55 48.34 16.71
C THR A 313 -42.46 47.88 17.71
N PRO A 314 -41.63 48.79 18.28
CA PRO A 314 -40.53 49.48 17.58
C PRO A 314 -39.21 49.56 18.40
N PHE A 315 -38.12 50.01 17.74
CA PHE A 315 -36.89 50.66 18.26
C PHE A 315 -36.15 50.17 19.53
N ALA A 316 -34.83 49.92 19.36
CA ALA A 316 -33.67 50.42 20.14
C ALA A 316 -32.56 49.34 20.27
N PRO A 317 -31.33 49.66 20.74
CA PRO A 317 -30.40 50.71 20.36
C PRO A 317 -29.02 50.16 19.91
N THR A 318 -28.16 51.04 19.42
CA THR A 318 -26.78 50.85 18.98
C THR A 318 -25.86 50.21 20.05
N PRO A 319 -24.96 49.26 19.71
CA PRO A 319 -23.92 48.78 20.63
C PRO A 319 -22.64 49.65 20.58
N PRO A 320 -21.93 49.84 21.71
CA PRO A 320 -20.71 50.63 21.78
C PRO A 320 -19.44 49.84 21.39
N GLY A 321 -18.52 50.54 20.74
CA GLY A 321 -17.04 50.49 20.87
C GLY A 321 -16.34 49.13 21.06
N ARG A 322 -15.67 48.68 19.98
CA ARG A 322 -14.68 47.60 20.00
C ARG A 322 -13.30 48.17 20.42
N SER A 323 -12.73 47.72 21.53
CA SER A 323 -11.32 47.94 21.87
C SER A 323 -10.42 46.92 21.14
N PRO A 324 -9.19 47.28 20.73
CA PRO A 324 -8.30 46.40 19.98
C PRO A 324 -7.61 45.36 20.86
N ALA A 325 -7.36 44.18 20.28
CA ALA A 325 -6.68 43.06 20.90
C ALA A 325 -5.16 43.31 21.03
N THR A 326 -4.61 42.96 22.20
CA THR A 326 -3.17 42.95 22.49
C THR A 326 -2.55 41.65 21.98
N SER A 327 -1.50 41.73 21.16
CA SER A 327 -0.70 40.58 20.73
C SER A 327 0.12 39.97 21.88
N PRO A 328 0.26 38.64 21.99
CA PRO A 328 1.26 38.02 22.85
C PRO A 328 2.62 37.92 22.16
N ALA A 329 3.67 38.21 22.92
CA ALA A 329 5.09 38.11 22.55
C ALA A 329 5.58 36.64 22.47
N PRO A 330 6.66 36.36 21.71
CA PRO A 330 7.18 35.00 21.54
C PRO A 330 8.08 34.58 22.72
N ALA A 331 7.82 33.40 23.28
CA ALA A 331 8.78 32.61 24.05
C ALA A 331 9.29 31.50 23.12
N GLY A 332 10.57 31.20 22.95
CA GLY A 332 11.69 31.28 23.89
C GLY A 332 12.28 29.88 23.98
N ASN A 333 13.30 29.60 23.16
CA ASN A 333 13.93 28.29 22.97
C ASN A 333 14.61 27.73 24.23
N SER A 334 14.40 26.44 24.49
CA SER A 334 15.30 25.52 25.21
C SER A 334 14.92 24.11 24.76
N GLY A 335 15.76 23.25 24.20
CA GLY A 335 17.16 23.01 24.51
C GLY A 335 17.28 21.65 25.20
N ALA A 336 17.56 20.61 24.41
CA ALA A 336 18.07 19.28 24.79
C ALA A 336 17.15 18.27 25.50
N TRP A 337 16.76 17.21 24.79
CA TRP A 337 17.03 15.81 25.17
C TRP A 337 16.74 14.86 23.99
N LEU A 338 17.79 14.24 23.43
CA LEU A 338 17.73 13.24 22.37
C LEU A 338 18.14 11.89 22.95
N THR A 339 17.18 10.99 23.17
CA THR A 339 17.41 9.54 23.13
C THR A 339 16.08 8.80 22.97
N GLY A 340 15.97 8.03 21.89
CA GLY A 340 15.10 6.85 21.79
C GLY A 340 13.75 7.03 21.09
N ILE A 341 13.73 6.98 19.76
CA ILE A 341 12.50 6.68 18.97
C ILE A 341 12.87 5.82 17.76
N LEU A 342 12.63 4.52 17.90
CA LEU A 342 12.33 3.56 16.83
C LEU A 342 11.22 2.69 17.43
N ILE A 343 10.21 2.32 16.65
CA ILE A 343 8.91 1.70 17.03
C ILE A 343 7.77 2.72 17.09
N GLY A 344 7.23 3.05 15.92
CA GLY A 344 5.99 3.85 15.78
C GLY A 344 5.29 3.63 14.44
N VAL A 345 6.05 3.26 13.41
CA VAL A 345 5.52 2.94 12.06
C VAL A 345 4.90 1.54 11.97
N ALA A 346 5.10 0.68 12.96
CA ALA A 346 4.66 -0.71 12.91
C ALA A 346 3.15 -0.93 13.05
N ALA A 347 2.34 0.01 13.58
CA ALA A 347 0.97 -0.31 13.97
C ALA A 347 -0.06 -0.33 12.82
N LEU A 348 0.25 0.28 11.66
CA LEU A 348 -0.61 0.20 10.47
C LEU A 348 -0.03 -0.73 9.40
N VAL A 349 1.30 -0.85 9.35
CA VAL A 349 1.95 -1.97 8.65
C VAL A 349 1.63 -3.29 9.36
N ALA A 350 1.30 -3.32 10.66
CA ALA A 350 1.02 -4.54 11.43
C ALA A 350 -0.08 -5.43 10.85
N VAL A 351 -1.13 -4.91 10.20
CA VAL A 351 -2.14 -5.78 9.56
C VAL A 351 -1.55 -6.53 8.35
N VAL A 352 -0.48 -5.99 7.75
CA VAL A 352 0.29 -6.57 6.65
C VAL A 352 1.57 -7.29 7.14
N SER A 353 2.21 -6.85 8.23
CA SER A 353 3.42 -7.43 8.83
C SER A 353 3.16 -8.60 9.78
N LEU A 354 1.95 -8.75 10.37
CA LEU A 354 1.62 -9.93 11.19
C LEU A 354 1.68 -11.22 10.38
N VAL A 355 1.52 -11.13 9.05
CA VAL A 355 1.68 -12.23 8.10
C VAL A 355 3.16 -12.58 7.86
N ALA A 356 4.07 -11.61 7.93
CA ALA A 356 5.51 -11.78 7.68
C ALA A 356 6.32 -12.19 8.92
N LEU A 357 5.86 -11.87 10.13
CA LEU A 357 6.64 -12.07 11.37
C LEU A 357 6.51 -13.47 12.01
N ASN A 358 5.61 -14.33 11.53
CA ASN A 358 5.52 -15.74 11.98
C ASN A 358 6.47 -16.71 11.24
N MET A 359 7.32 -16.22 10.33
CA MET A 359 8.21 -17.07 9.50
C MET A 359 9.66 -17.17 9.98
N ARG A 360 10.04 -16.51 11.09
CA ARG A 360 11.39 -16.61 11.64
C ARG A 360 11.39 -17.49 12.88
N ASP A 361 11.58 -18.80 12.68
CA ASP A 361 12.54 -19.57 13.48
C ASP A 361 12.82 -20.97 12.87
N THR A 362 14.12 -21.32 12.90
CA THR A 362 14.74 -22.64 12.65
C THR A 362 15.09 -23.03 11.21
N SER A 363 16.31 -22.70 10.79
CA SER A 363 17.07 -23.50 9.81
C SER A 363 18.56 -23.46 10.15
N THR A 364 19.00 -24.43 10.95
CA THR A 364 20.42 -24.76 11.16
C THR A 364 20.98 -25.43 9.91
N THR A 365 21.98 -24.79 9.29
CA THR A 365 22.72 -25.26 8.12
C THR A 365 23.52 -26.52 8.44
N SER A 366 23.39 -27.58 7.62
CA SER A 366 24.31 -28.71 7.59
C SER A 366 24.86 -28.88 6.17
N ASN A 367 26.15 -28.60 6.00
CA ASN A 367 26.90 -28.78 4.77
C ASN A 367 27.17 -30.27 4.52
N VAL A 368 26.78 -30.78 3.34
CA VAL A 368 27.37 -32.01 2.79
C VAL A 368 27.64 -31.81 1.30
N ALA A 369 28.93 -31.78 0.96
CA ALA A 369 29.42 -31.83 -0.42
C ALA A 369 29.22 -33.23 -1.01
N SER A 370 28.92 -33.32 -2.30
CA SER A 370 29.07 -34.56 -3.06
C SER A 370 29.55 -34.27 -4.48
N THR A 371 30.83 -34.53 -4.68
CA THR A 371 31.50 -34.69 -5.97
C THR A 371 31.09 -36.00 -6.62
N THR A 372 30.63 -35.95 -7.87
CA THR A 372 30.59 -37.14 -8.73
C THR A 372 31.09 -36.78 -10.12
N SER A 373 32.30 -37.25 -10.42
CA SER A 373 32.93 -37.25 -11.73
C SER A 373 32.35 -38.39 -12.58
N TYR A 374 31.85 -38.06 -13.77
CA TYR A 374 31.56 -39.04 -14.82
C TYR A 374 32.10 -38.51 -16.15
N SER A 375 33.03 -39.25 -16.74
CA SER A 375 33.54 -39.05 -18.10
C SER A 375 32.92 -40.09 -19.02
N HIS A 376 32.39 -39.65 -20.17
CA HIS A 376 32.06 -40.57 -21.26
C HIS A 376 32.32 -39.94 -22.64
N TYR A 377 32.70 -40.84 -23.54
CA TYR A 377 33.41 -40.66 -24.81
C TYR A 377 32.72 -39.83 -25.90
N SER A 378 33.60 -39.23 -26.72
CA SER A 378 33.33 -38.49 -27.96
C SER A 378 32.94 -39.41 -29.12
N SER A 379 32.07 -38.93 -30.02
CA SER A 379 31.91 -39.46 -31.38
C SER A 379 31.58 -38.31 -32.33
N ASP A 380 32.51 -38.07 -33.25
CA ASP A 380 32.44 -37.03 -34.28
C ASP A 380 31.28 -37.24 -35.25
N THR A 381 30.51 -36.19 -35.51
CA THR A 381 29.66 -36.12 -36.71
C THR A 381 29.65 -34.67 -37.22
N THR A 382 30.32 -34.49 -38.36
CA THR A 382 30.50 -33.22 -39.07
C THR A 382 29.14 -32.68 -39.53
N THR A 383 28.61 -31.67 -38.82
CA THR A 383 27.37 -30.97 -39.17
C THR A 383 27.62 -29.47 -39.18
N SER A 384 27.16 -28.80 -40.25
CA SER A 384 27.22 -27.37 -40.52
C SER A 384 27.16 -26.50 -39.26
N GLY A 385 28.31 -25.95 -38.87
CA GLY A 385 28.54 -25.31 -37.58
C GLY A 385 27.84 -23.97 -37.43
N TYR A 386 26.67 -23.97 -36.79
CA TYR A 386 26.30 -22.86 -35.91
C TYR A 386 27.32 -22.84 -34.79
N VAL A 387 28.14 -21.79 -34.72
CA VAL A 387 29.08 -21.60 -33.62
C VAL A 387 28.25 -21.27 -32.40
N THR A 388 27.93 -22.28 -31.58
CA THR A 388 27.31 -22.09 -30.28
C THR A 388 28.22 -21.18 -29.47
N PRO A 389 27.78 -19.98 -29.04
CA PRO A 389 28.57 -19.11 -28.20
C PRO A 389 29.03 -19.90 -26.97
N THR A 390 30.34 -20.09 -26.84
CA THR A 390 30.96 -20.89 -25.77
C THR A 390 31.22 -20.07 -24.51
N ALA A 391 30.78 -18.81 -24.49
CA ALA A 391 30.84 -17.98 -23.31
C ALA A 391 29.87 -18.54 -22.26
N PRO A 392 30.29 -18.73 -21.00
CA PRO A 392 29.38 -19.09 -19.93
C PRO A 392 28.29 -18.01 -19.82
N PRO A 393 27.04 -18.38 -19.47
CA PRO A 393 25.98 -17.42 -19.20
C PRO A 393 26.44 -16.39 -18.15
N PHE A 394 25.98 -15.14 -18.31
CA PHE A 394 26.26 -14.10 -17.33
C PHE A 394 25.66 -14.46 -15.97
N ASP A 395 26.46 -14.32 -14.91
CA ASP A 395 26.01 -14.55 -13.54
C ASP A 395 25.41 -13.26 -12.97
N TRP A 396 24.08 -13.17 -12.97
CA TRP A 396 23.34 -12.02 -12.43
C TRP A 396 23.61 -11.76 -10.94
N ASN A 397 24.00 -12.77 -10.17
CA ASN A 397 24.32 -12.58 -8.75
C ASN A 397 25.62 -11.79 -8.55
N SER A 398 26.49 -11.74 -9.57
CA SER A 398 27.71 -10.94 -9.53
C SER A 398 27.43 -9.43 -9.36
N LEU A 399 26.24 -8.96 -9.75
CA LEU A 399 25.84 -7.56 -9.63
C LEU A 399 25.53 -7.13 -8.18
N GLY A 400 25.30 -8.08 -7.27
CA GLY A 400 24.94 -7.78 -5.87
C GLY A 400 26.11 -7.33 -4.99
N ASN A 401 27.35 -7.32 -5.52
CA ASN A 401 28.54 -6.94 -4.77
C ASN A 401 29.55 -6.18 -5.65
N ALA A 402 30.08 -5.07 -5.14
CA ALA A 402 31.05 -4.23 -5.84
C ALA A 402 32.30 -4.97 -6.34
N ALA A 403 32.76 -6.00 -5.61
CA ALA A 403 33.95 -6.76 -5.97
C ALA A 403 33.74 -7.62 -7.22
N THR A 404 32.52 -8.12 -7.40
CA THR A 404 32.14 -9.02 -8.49
C THR A 404 31.45 -8.30 -9.65
N ASP A 405 30.79 -7.18 -9.37
CA ASP A 405 30.11 -6.35 -10.36
C ASP A 405 31.14 -5.65 -11.27
N LYS A 406 31.13 -6.02 -12.55
CA LYS A 406 32.01 -5.43 -13.57
C LYS A 406 31.33 -4.36 -14.42
N THR A 407 30.11 -3.96 -14.07
CA THR A 407 29.38 -2.90 -14.76
C THR A 407 30.13 -1.57 -14.61
N PRO A 408 30.53 -0.91 -15.70
CA PRO A 408 31.12 0.43 -15.60
C PRO A 408 30.13 1.42 -15.01
N PHE A 409 30.52 2.19 -13.99
CA PHE A 409 29.65 3.21 -13.39
C PHE A 409 29.64 4.48 -14.27
N THR A 410 28.92 4.41 -15.39
CA THR A 410 28.85 5.46 -16.43
C THR A 410 27.43 5.59 -16.98
N SER A 411 27.09 6.71 -17.59
CA SER A 411 25.78 6.91 -18.24
C SER A 411 25.50 5.85 -19.29
N ASP A 412 26.46 5.52 -20.16
CA ASP A 412 26.24 4.60 -21.29
C ASP A 412 26.02 3.14 -20.87
N ALA A 413 26.45 2.80 -19.65
CA ALA A 413 26.31 1.47 -19.07
C ALA A 413 25.05 1.32 -18.21
N LEU A 414 24.58 2.40 -17.57
CA LEU A 414 23.48 2.35 -16.60
C LEU A 414 22.19 3.00 -17.10
N LEU A 415 22.25 3.88 -18.10
CA LEU A 415 21.11 4.63 -18.60
C LEU A 415 20.77 4.16 -20.03
N PRO A 416 19.52 3.78 -20.31
CA PRO A 416 19.09 3.53 -21.68
C PRO A 416 19.16 4.82 -22.52
N GLN A 417 19.38 4.70 -23.82
CA GLN A 417 19.34 5.88 -24.71
C GLN A 417 17.92 6.43 -24.88
N SER A 418 16.93 5.56 -24.78
CA SER A 418 15.51 5.88 -24.85
C SER A 418 14.68 4.82 -24.13
N PHE A 419 13.51 5.19 -23.64
CA PHE A 419 12.52 4.26 -23.12
C PHE A 419 11.09 4.68 -23.49
N ARG A 420 10.13 3.76 -23.31
CA ARG A 420 8.69 4.04 -23.45
C ARG A 420 7.97 3.80 -22.13
N ASP A 421 7.01 4.65 -21.80
CA ASP A 421 6.18 4.46 -20.62
C ASP A 421 4.92 3.62 -20.90
N SER A 422 4.10 3.39 -19.87
CA SER A 422 2.83 2.65 -19.97
C SER A 422 1.76 3.38 -20.79
N LYS A 423 1.96 4.66 -21.13
CA LYS A 423 1.11 5.45 -22.03
C LYS A 423 1.69 5.50 -23.45
N ASN A 424 2.73 4.71 -23.73
CA ASN A 424 3.43 4.61 -25.01
C ASN A 424 4.08 5.93 -25.45
N VAL A 425 4.43 6.81 -24.50
CA VAL A 425 5.22 8.01 -24.76
C VAL A 425 6.70 7.61 -24.77
N GLU A 426 7.42 8.04 -25.80
CA GLU A 426 8.86 7.81 -25.93
C GLU A 426 9.64 8.96 -25.32
N TYR A 427 10.66 8.61 -24.53
CA TYR A 427 11.57 9.54 -23.87
C TYR A 427 12.99 9.27 -24.35
N THR A 428 13.73 10.32 -24.68
CA THR A 428 15.12 10.21 -25.17
C THR A 428 16.07 10.87 -24.18
N LEU A 429 17.20 10.21 -23.90
CA LEU A 429 18.25 10.76 -23.04
C LEU A 429 18.83 12.03 -23.69
N ARG A 430 18.72 13.16 -22.98
CA ARG A 430 19.23 14.47 -23.42
C ARG A 430 20.54 14.83 -22.74
N ALA A 431 20.71 14.40 -21.49
CA ALA A 431 21.94 14.57 -20.74
C ALA A 431 22.12 13.43 -19.76
N GLY A 432 23.36 13.03 -19.51
CA GLY A 432 23.68 12.05 -18.48
C GLY A 432 25.13 12.10 -18.08
N GLY A 433 25.44 11.61 -16.88
CA GLY A 433 26.81 11.51 -16.41
C GLY A 433 26.95 11.44 -14.90
N PRO A 434 28.19 11.31 -14.40
CA PRO A 434 28.47 11.27 -12.98
C PRO A 434 28.18 12.61 -12.30
N LYS A 435 27.63 12.53 -11.09
CA LYS A 435 27.30 13.65 -10.21
C LYS A 435 27.67 13.32 -8.77
N ASP A 436 27.83 14.36 -7.97
CA ASP A 436 27.98 14.22 -6.52
C ASP A 436 26.68 13.70 -5.93
N CYS A 437 26.74 12.71 -5.03
CA CYS A 437 25.53 12.17 -4.38
C CYS A 437 24.75 13.24 -3.62
N ILE A 438 25.44 14.21 -3.01
CA ILE A 438 24.84 15.22 -2.15
C ILE A 438 24.95 16.56 -2.88
N THR A 439 23.80 17.12 -3.25
CA THR A 439 23.74 18.41 -3.95
C THR A 439 22.95 19.43 -3.15
N ARG A 440 23.09 20.72 -3.51
CA ARG A 440 22.43 21.81 -2.78
C ARG A 440 20.91 21.70 -2.81
N ASP A 441 20.36 21.23 -3.92
CA ASP A 441 18.92 21.32 -4.23
C ASP A 441 18.11 20.13 -3.68
N MET A 442 18.77 19.15 -3.06
CA MET A 442 18.09 18.07 -2.32
C MET A 442 17.53 18.55 -0.97
N SER A 443 16.46 17.91 -0.51
CA SER A 443 15.95 18.11 0.85
C SER A 443 16.96 17.63 1.90
N GLU A 444 16.91 18.25 3.08
CA GLU A 444 17.87 17.98 4.16
C GLU A 444 17.83 16.53 4.65
N ASN A 445 16.66 15.89 4.65
CA ASN A 445 16.55 14.48 5.01
C ASN A 445 17.24 13.57 3.99
N VAL A 446 17.11 13.82 2.68
CA VAL A 446 17.81 13.05 1.63
C VAL A 446 19.32 13.20 1.80
N LYS A 447 19.83 14.43 2.01
CA LYS A 447 21.25 14.68 2.27
C LYS A 447 21.77 13.88 3.47
N ASN A 448 21.02 13.89 4.56
CA ASN A 448 21.40 13.19 5.80
C ASN A 448 21.43 11.67 5.60
N ILE A 449 20.43 11.10 4.93
CA ILE A 449 20.38 9.65 4.67
C ILE A 449 21.54 9.26 3.73
N LEU A 450 21.76 9.99 2.63
CA LEU A 450 22.88 9.72 1.72
C LEU A 450 24.25 9.83 2.41
N SER A 451 24.41 10.78 3.34
CA SER A 451 25.62 10.90 4.17
C SER A 451 25.79 9.69 5.10
N GLN A 452 24.72 9.26 5.75
CA GLN A 452 24.75 8.11 6.68
C GLN A 452 25.12 6.81 5.97
N HIS A 453 24.73 6.67 4.70
CA HIS A 453 25.03 5.50 3.87
C HIS A 453 26.31 5.66 3.04
N ASN A 454 27.13 6.69 3.31
CA ASN A 454 28.39 6.94 2.63
C ASN A 454 28.27 6.94 1.09
N CYS A 455 27.24 7.60 0.56
CA CYS A 455 27.09 7.70 -0.88
C CYS A 455 28.24 8.52 -1.49
N GLU A 456 29.06 7.87 -2.32
CA GLU A 456 30.24 8.50 -2.92
C GLU A 456 29.95 9.12 -4.29
N GLN A 457 29.20 8.42 -5.15
CA GLN A 457 28.92 8.85 -6.52
C GLN A 457 27.52 8.42 -6.96
N MET A 458 26.92 9.21 -7.85
CA MET A 458 25.70 8.81 -8.56
C MET A 458 25.83 9.10 -10.07
N ILE A 459 25.14 8.32 -10.89
CA ILE A 459 24.89 8.66 -12.29
C ILE A 459 23.54 9.32 -12.39
N ALA A 460 23.49 10.52 -12.97
CA ALA A 460 22.25 11.21 -13.27
C ALA A 460 21.93 11.13 -14.77
N GLY A 461 20.64 11.11 -15.09
CA GLY A 461 20.13 11.20 -16.46
C GLY A 461 18.93 12.13 -16.55
N SER A 462 18.81 12.82 -17.68
CA SER A 462 17.68 13.70 -18.01
C SER A 462 17.10 13.25 -19.34
N TYR A 463 15.83 12.86 -19.34
CA TYR A 463 15.10 12.46 -20.53
C TYR A 463 14.00 13.46 -20.82
N VAL A 464 13.73 13.67 -22.11
CA VAL A 464 12.63 14.49 -22.56
C VAL A 464 11.77 13.69 -23.51
N ASP A 465 10.46 13.81 -23.39
CA ASP A 465 9.52 13.13 -24.27
C ASP A 465 9.56 13.71 -25.70
N ALA A 466 9.02 12.97 -26.66
CA ALA A 466 9.03 13.38 -28.07
C ALA A 466 8.27 14.70 -28.36
N SER A 467 7.39 15.17 -27.47
CA SER A 467 6.68 16.44 -27.61
C SER A 467 7.35 17.62 -26.89
N ASP A 468 8.51 17.39 -26.27
CA ASP A 468 9.27 18.39 -25.51
C ASP A 468 8.45 19.05 -24.38
N GLN A 469 7.58 18.27 -23.72
CA GLN A 469 6.70 18.73 -22.65
C GLN A 469 7.05 18.17 -21.27
N ILE A 470 7.52 16.93 -21.19
CA ILE A 470 7.81 16.22 -19.95
C ILE A 470 9.31 15.98 -19.84
N LEU A 471 9.88 16.40 -18.71
CA LEU A 471 11.24 16.09 -18.30
C LEU A 471 11.18 14.97 -17.25
N VAL A 472 12.01 13.94 -17.43
CA VAL A 472 12.24 12.88 -16.45
C VAL A 472 13.70 12.92 -16.02
N SER A 473 13.96 13.17 -14.75
CA SER A 473 15.28 13.09 -14.13
C SER A 473 15.40 11.75 -13.41
N ILE A 474 16.51 11.03 -13.58
CA ILE A 474 16.83 9.79 -12.85
C ILE A 474 18.18 9.94 -12.15
N ASN A 475 18.28 9.43 -10.93
CA ASN A 475 19.51 9.25 -10.18
C ASN A 475 19.73 7.75 -9.94
N VAL A 476 20.91 7.26 -10.29
CA VAL A 476 21.34 5.87 -10.08
C VAL A 476 22.51 5.88 -9.12
N LEU A 477 22.34 5.29 -7.95
CA LEU A 477 23.34 5.21 -6.89
C LEU A 477 23.82 3.76 -6.78
N ALA A 478 25.12 3.54 -6.58
CA ALA A 478 25.68 2.20 -6.39
C ALA A 478 26.32 2.08 -5.01
N PHE A 479 26.02 0.98 -4.32
CA PHE A 479 26.50 0.68 -2.97
C PHE A 479 27.44 -0.53 -2.96
N PRO A 480 28.19 -0.77 -1.88
CA PRO A 480 29.10 -1.91 -1.81
C PRO A 480 28.40 -3.26 -2.00
N THR A 481 27.18 -3.42 -1.45
CA THR A 481 26.39 -4.65 -1.54
C THR A 481 24.90 -4.38 -1.76
N THR A 482 24.14 -5.40 -2.18
CA THR A 482 22.67 -5.37 -2.21
C THR A 482 22.07 -4.98 -0.86
N ALA A 483 22.60 -5.51 0.24
CA ALA A 483 22.09 -5.20 1.58
C ALA A 483 22.24 -3.71 1.94
N ASP A 484 23.33 -3.07 1.49
CA ASP A 484 23.54 -1.63 1.70
C ASP A 484 22.56 -0.79 0.88
N ALA A 485 22.30 -1.18 -0.38
CA ALA A 485 21.32 -0.55 -1.25
C ALA A 485 19.90 -0.69 -0.69
N ASP A 486 19.51 -1.89 -0.28
CA ASP A 486 18.21 -2.15 0.34
C ASP A 486 18.04 -1.37 1.65
N SER A 487 19.10 -1.29 2.46
CA SER A 487 19.06 -0.52 3.70
C SER A 487 18.88 0.98 3.45
N LEU A 488 19.50 1.55 2.41
CA LEU A 488 19.26 2.94 2.02
C LEU A 488 17.81 3.11 1.57
N TYR A 489 17.35 2.27 0.64
CA TYR A 489 16.03 2.36 0.04
C TYR A 489 14.94 2.27 1.10
N GLU A 490 15.00 1.30 2.01
CA GLU A 490 14.03 1.15 3.09
C GLU A 490 14.08 2.31 4.10
N THR A 491 15.24 2.96 4.29
CA THR A 491 15.33 4.17 5.13
C THR A 491 14.63 5.37 4.49
N MET A 492 14.74 5.49 3.16
CA MET A 492 14.10 6.56 2.38
C MET A 492 12.60 6.32 2.20
N ARG A 493 12.19 5.06 2.08
CA ARG A 493 10.82 4.64 1.81
C ARG A 493 9.82 5.26 2.79
N GLY A 494 8.78 5.90 2.24
CA GLY A 494 7.72 6.55 3.02
C GLY A 494 8.09 7.92 3.60
N GLN A 495 9.32 8.41 3.41
CA GLN A 495 9.67 9.79 3.73
C GLN A 495 9.31 10.74 2.58
N ILE A 496 9.09 12.01 2.92
CA ILE A 496 9.05 13.08 1.91
C ILE A 496 10.47 13.26 1.38
N GLN A 497 10.68 13.00 0.10
CA GLN A 497 11.99 13.11 -0.53
C GLN A 497 11.93 14.18 -1.61
N ASP A 498 12.77 15.20 -1.50
CA ASP A 498 12.98 16.16 -2.59
C ASP A 498 14.38 15.91 -3.18
N TRP A 499 14.41 15.27 -4.34
CA TRP A 499 15.64 14.96 -5.05
C TRP A 499 16.02 16.11 -5.99
N ALA A 500 17.32 16.25 -6.23
CA ALA A 500 17.78 17.15 -7.27
C ALA A 500 17.27 16.69 -8.64
N VAL A 501 16.63 17.61 -9.36
CA VAL A 501 16.26 17.44 -10.76
C VAL A 501 17.47 17.84 -11.60
N TRP A 502 17.90 16.95 -12.48
CA TRP A 502 18.95 17.25 -13.44
C TRP A 502 18.33 17.68 -14.76
N CYS A 503 18.85 18.77 -15.32
CA CYS A 503 18.40 19.30 -16.60
C CYS A 503 19.50 19.19 -17.66
N PRO A 504 19.13 19.05 -18.94
CA PRO A 504 20.04 19.25 -20.05
C PRO A 504 20.67 20.65 -20.02
N GLN A 505 21.85 20.82 -20.62
CA GLN A 505 22.49 22.13 -20.70
C GLN A 505 21.84 23.04 -21.75
N ASP A 506 21.22 22.44 -22.76
CA ASP A 506 20.60 23.09 -23.89
C ASP A 506 19.33 22.34 -24.34
N GLY A 507 18.51 23.01 -25.17
CA GLY A 507 17.27 22.44 -25.71
C GLY A 507 16.13 22.36 -24.70
N ALA A 508 15.17 21.46 -24.99
CA ALA A 508 13.99 21.26 -24.16
C ALA A 508 14.38 20.78 -22.76
N GLY A 509 13.76 21.38 -21.73
CA GLY A 509 14.01 21.05 -20.33
C GLY A 509 15.22 21.77 -19.70
N ALA A 510 16.08 22.45 -20.47
CA ALA A 510 17.24 23.15 -19.91
C ALA A 510 16.85 24.24 -18.89
N SER A 511 15.77 24.99 -19.17
CA SER A 511 15.28 26.08 -18.31
C SER A 511 14.57 25.63 -17.03
N VAL A 512 14.32 24.32 -16.85
CA VAL A 512 13.67 23.79 -15.64
C VAL A 512 14.53 24.10 -14.41
N CYS A 513 15.86 23.92 -14.53
CA CYS A 513 16.80 24.10 -13.42
C CYS A 513 17.15 25.58 -13.16
N ASP A 514 16.76 26.49 -14.05
CA ASP A 514 16.86 27.94 -13.80
C ASP A 514 15.80 28.42 -12.80
N ASN A 515 14.77 27.61 -12.57
CA ASN A 515 13.65 27.89 -11.70
C ASN A 515 13.58 26.84 -10.58
N TYR A 516 12.85 27.17 -9.50
CA TYR A 516 12.64 26.22 -8.42
C TYR A 516 11.60 25.17 -8.83
N ALA A 517 12.03 24.01 -9.34
CA ALA A 517 11.12 22.94 -9.76
C ALA A 517 10.18 22.41 -8.65
N GLY A 518 10.47 22.73 -7.38
CA GLY A 518 9.70 22.27 -6.23
C GLY A 518 8.25 22.76 -6.15
N TYR A 519 7.86 23.79 -6.91
CA TYR A 519 6.47 24.25 -6.98
C TYR A 519 5.63 23.54 -8.05
N ALA A 520 6.23 22.80 -8.98
CA ALA A 520 5.50 22.12 -10.04
C ALA A 520 4.75 20.89 -9.50
N THR A 521 3.73 20.43 -10.22
CA THR A 521 3.23 19.07 -10.05
C THR A 521 4.33 18.11 -10.48
N ARG A 522 4.66 17.17 -9.61
CA ARG A 522 5.74 16.19 -9.82
C ARG A 522 5.27 14.79 -9.48
N SER A 523 5.89 13.81 -10.11
CA SER A 523 5.86 12.43 -9.68
C SER A 523 7.27 11.95 -9.38
N GLY A 524 7.43 11.22 -8.29
CA GLY A 524 8.69 10.55 -7.95
C GLY A 524 8.48 9.05 -7.88
N TRP A 525 9.49 8.29 -8.29
CA TRP A 525 9.50 6.84 -8.18
C TRP A 525 10.88 6.34 -7.77
N GLY A 526 10.91 5.41 -6.83
CA GLY A 526 12.13 4.78 -6.32
C GLY A 526 12.10 3.27 -6.50
N ALA A 527 13.28 2.66 -6.70
CA ALA A 527 13.45 1.21 -6.64
C ALA A 527 14.87 0.82 -6.22
N THR A 528 15.07 -0.46 -5.92
CA THR A 528 16.37 -1.09 -5.67
C THR A 528 16.50 -2.35 -6.52
N ASN A 529 17.66 -2.55 -7.14
CA ASN A 529 18.00 -3.78 -7.84
C ASN A 529 19.49 -4.06 -7.69
N TYR A 530 19.83 -5.27 -7.27
CA TYR A 530 21.20 -5.64 -6.89
C TYR A 530 21.78 -4.62 -5.91
N ARG A 531 23.00 -4.12 -6.14
CA ARG A 531 23.62 -3.08 -5.33
C ARG A 531 23.25 -1.64 -5.73
N TYR A 532 22.23 -1.46 -6.56
CA TYR A 532 21.84 -0.16 -7.12
C TYR A 532 20.53 0.34 -6.54
N VAL A 533 20.46 1.64 -6.25
CA VAL A 533 19.23 2.37 -5.92
C VAL A 533 18.92 3.35 -7.03
N PHE A 534 17.65 3.45 -7.40
CA PHE A 534 17.14 4.27 -8.49
C PHE A 534 16.11 5.24 -7.95
N GLU A 535 16.24 6.51 -8.25
CA GLU A 535 15.31 7.56 -7.82
C GLU A 535 15.03 8.51 -8.96
N SER A 536 13.78 8.56 -9.40
CA SER A 536 13.34 9.36 -10.53
C SER A 536 12.38 10.46 -10.12
N THR A 537 12.32 11.51 -10.93
CA THR A 537 11.32 12.56 -10.83
C THR A 537 10.88 12.98 -12.22
N ALA A 538 9.58 12.92 -12.49
CA ALA A 538 8.97 13.43 -13.71
C ALA A 538 8.17 14.70 -13.44
N LEU A 539 8.26 15.67 -14.36
CA LEU A 539 7.53 16.93 -14.31
C LEU A 539 7.38 17.53 -15.70
N TYR A 540 6.39 18.41 -15.87
CA TYR A 540 6.25 19.18 -17.10
C TYR A 540 7.25 20.33 -17.14
N ILE A 541 7.91 20.54 -18.29
CA ILE A 541 8.96 21.54 -18.51
C ILE A 541 8.47 22.97 -18.24
N ASN A 542 7.18 23.24 -18.45
CA ASN A 542 6.56 24.54 -18.14
C ASN A 542 6.29 24.77 -16.64
N LEU A 543 6.63 23.80 -15.78
CA LEU A 543 6.46 23.83 -14.33
C LEU A 543 5.00 24.06 -13.89
N THR A 544 4.04 23.53 -14.64
CA THR A 544 2.63 23.60 -14.27
C THR A 544 2.34 22.96 -12.90
N GLN A 545 1.34 23.50 -12.20
CA GLN A 545 0.82 22.99 -10.93
C GLN A 545 -0.51 22.23 -11.12
N ASP A 546 -0.88 21.95 -12.36
CA ASP A 546 -2.06 21.16 -12.69
C ASP A 546 -1.87 19.74 -12.14
N SER A 547 -2.79 19.29 -11.28
CA SER A 547 -2.74 17.95 -10.69
C SER A 547 -3.24 16.86 -11.63
N ASP A 548 -4.03 17.21 -12.65
CA ASP A 548 -4.69 16.25 -13.55
C ASP A 548 -3.68 15.55 -14.48
N ILE A 549 -2.46 16.07 -14.55
CA ILE A 549 -1.35 15.48 -15.33
C ILE A 549 -0.60 14.40 -14.56
N LYS A 550 -0.91 14.16 -13.29
CA LYS A 550 -0.14 13.26 -12.42
C LYS A 550 -0.01 11.84 -12.98
N ASP A 551 -1.06 11.31 -13.59
CA ASP A 551 -1.02 9.98 -14.23
C ASP A 551 0.04 9.86 -15.32
N TRP A 552 0.30 10.93 -16.08
CA TRP A 552 1.34 10.96 -17.11
C TRP A 552 2.74 11.01 -16.49
N LEU A 553 2.89 11.80 -15.43
CA LEU A 553 4.15 11.90 -14.69
C LEU A 553 4.49 10.59 -13.96
N ASP A 554 3.51 9.94 -13.35
CA ASP A 554 3.66 8.65 -12.66
C ASP A 554 4.11 7.56 -13.64
N ALA A 555 3.51 7.49 -14.84
CA ALA A 555 3.91 6.56 -15.88
C ALA A 555 5.37 6.77 -16.32
N ALA A 556 5.78 8.03 -16.53
CA ALA A 556 7.12 8.40 -16.97
C ALA A 556 8.20 8.09 -15.91
N ALA A 557 7.95 8.49 -14.66
CA ALA A 557 8.86 8.27 -13.54
C ALA A 557 9.05 6.76 -13.25
N SER A 558 7.95 6.00 -13.23
CA SER A 558 8.03 4.55 -12.98
C SER A 558 8.77 3.80 -14.09
N ALA A 559 8.56 4.18 -15.35
CA ALA A 559 9.19 3.52 -16.50
C ALA A 559 10.72 3.65 -16.49
N VAL A 560 11.27 4.86 -16.28
CA VAL A 560 12.73 5.06 -16.32
C VAL A 560 13.46 4.27 -15.23
N VAL A 561 12.84 4.07 -14.06
CA VAL A 561 13.41 3.28 -12.95
C VAL A 561 13.48 1.80 -13.31
N THR A 562 12.56 1.31 -14.14
CA THR A 562 12.54 -0.10 -14.57
C THR A 562 13.56 -0.36 -15.69
N GLU A 563 13.88 0.66 -16.47
CA GLU A 563 14.75 0.56 -17.65
C GLU A 563 16.20 0.96 -17.36
N ALA A 564 16.44 1.76 -16.31
CA ALA A 564 17.79 2.09 -15.84
C ALA A 564 18.37 0.93 -15.03
N GLY A 565 19.68 0.68 -15.19
CA GLY A 565 20.36 -0.39 -14.48
C GLY A 565 21.51 -1.03 -15.25
N PRO A 566 22.28 -1.90 -14.57
CA PRO A 566 23.40 -2.64 -15.16
C PRO A 566 23.00 -3.54 -16.36
N GLU A 567 21.74 -3.89 -16.49
CA GLU A 567 21.16 -4.64 -17.60
C GLU A 567 21.48 -3.99 -18.96
N ASN A 568 21.54 -2.65 -19.02
CA ASN A 568 21.88 -1.91 -20.24
C ASN A 568 23.30 -2.19 -20.78
N TYR A 569 24.19 -2.64 -19.90
CA TYR A 569 25.56 -3.02 -20.26
C TYR A 569 25.65 -4.50 -20.66
N TRP A 570 24.96 -5.39 -19.95
CA TRP A 570 25.10 -6.85 -20.12
C TRP A 570 24.16 -7.48 -21.18
N GLN A 571 23.12 -6.75 -21.62
CA GLN A 571 22.22 -7.22 -22.69
C GLN A 571 22.70 -6.91 -24.12
N LYS A 572 23.87 -6.26 -24.26
CA LYS A 572 24.54 -6.00 -25.55
C LYS A 572 25.49 -7.14 -25.90
#